data_AF-A0A925WGJ0-F1
#
_entry.id   AF-A0A925WGJ0-F1
#
_cell.length_a   1.000
_cell.length_b   1.000
_cell.length_c   1.000
_cell.angle_alpha   90.00
_cell.angle_beta   90.00
_cell.angle_gamma   90.00
#
_symmetry.space_group_name_H-M   'P 1'
#
loop_
_entity.id
_entity.type
_entity.pdbx_description
1 polymer ?
#
loop_
_entity_poly.entity_id
_entity_poly.type
_entity_poly.pdbx_seq_one_letter_code
_entity_poly.pdbx_strand_id
1 'polypeptide(L)'
;MTKNITDATSSVETDLQRFTRVLSRPHFKPLREVFENLKVETTALHAAVLIASSYATLLGKTGYRLEVVKQIHENDCYSRLGPKGGIRAVLPVHDSASYSTMVTLVNFDSSVMTTPNSVLFYDHQLAEFKTQLMIKTGQG
;
A
#
# COMPACT_ATOMS: atom_id res chain seq x y z
N MET A 1 -45.02 23.97 -20.50
CA MET A 1 -44.66 23.57 -19.12
C MET A 1 -44.19 22.13 -19.20
N THR A 2 -42.88 21.89 -19.31
CA THR A 2 -42.32 20.54 -19.31
C THR A 2 -40.99 20.59 -18.58
N LYS A 3 -41.00 20.13 -17.34
CA LYS A 3 -39.82 19.96 -16.49
C LYS A 3 -39.07 18.71 -16.97
N ASN A 4 -37.84 18.86 -17.46
CA ASN A 4 -36.91 17.74 -17.48
C ASN A 4 -36.06 17.82 -16.22
N ILE A 5 -36.32 16.85 -15.34
CA ILE A 5 -35.66 16.65 -14.05
C ILE A 5 -34.26 16.12 -14.36
N THR A 6 -33.25 16.89 -13.98
CA THR A 6 -31.89 16.39 -13.75
C THR A 6 -31.93 15.35 -12.65
N ASP A 7 -31.91 14.07 -13.00
CA ASP A 7 -31.59 13.01 -12.04
C ASP A 7 -30.06 12.87 -11.99
N ALA A 8 -29.43 13.80 -11.27
CA ALA A 8 -28.09 13.58 -10.78
C ALA A 8 -28.23 12.77 -9.49
N THR A 9 -28.25 11.44 -9.60
CA THR A 9 -28.07 10.57 -8.44
C THR A 9 -26.73 10.91 -7.80
N SER A 10 -26.78 11.68 -6.72
CA SER A 10 -25.66 11.90 -5.80
C SER A 10 -25.39 10.59 -5.07
N SER A 11 -24.76 9.65 -5.77
CA SER A 11 -24.29 8.40 -5.18
C SER A 11 -23.30 8.74 -4.06
N VAL A 12 -23.73 8.56 -2.81
CA VAL A 12 -22.84 8.63 -1.65
C VAL A 12 -21.77 7.56 -1.83
N GLU A 13 -20.52 7.98 -1.92
CA GLU A 13 -19.37 7.07 -2.04
C GLU A 13 -19.29 6.16 -0.81
N THR A 14 -19.18 4.85 -1.03
CA THR A 14 -18.95 3.87 0.05
C THR A 14 -17.51 3.95 0.56
N ASP A 15 -17.26 3.54 1.81
CA ASP A 15 -15.90 3.54 2.38
C ASP A 15 -14.89 2.72 1.54
N LEU A 16 -15.33 1.62 0.93
CA LEU A 16 -14.48 0.78 0.09
C LEU A 16 -14.15 1.43 -1.27
N GLN A 17 -15.13 2.13 -1.87
CA GLN A 17 -14.89 2.95 -3.07
C GLN A 17 -13.90 4.07 -2.77
N ARG A 18 -14.10 4.74 -1.63
CA ARG A 18 -13.21 5.78 -1.14
C ARG A 18 -11.79 5.27 -0.90
N PHE A 19 -11.66 4.13 -0.21
CA PHE A 19 -10.37 3.46 0.01
C PHE A 19 -9.62 3.25 -1.31
N THR A 20 -10.31 2.67 -2.29
CA THR A 20 -9.74 2.37 -3.61
C THR A 20 -9.35 3.64 -4.36
N ARG A 21 -10.21 4.67 -4.33
CA ARG A 21 -9.95 5.97 -4.98
C ARG A 21 -8.76 6.69 -4.37
N VAL A 22 -8.65 6.73 -3.04
CA VAL A 22 -7.51 7.36 -2.36
C VAL A 22 -6.24 6.57 -2.63
N LEU A 23 -6.26 5.24 -2.53
CA LEU A 23 -5.10 4.37 -2.77
C LEU A 23 -4.58 4.50 -4.21
N SER A 24 -5.46 4.83 -5.16
CA SER A 24 -5.11 5.00 -6.57
C SER A 24 -4.34 6.29 -6.88
N ARG A 25 -4.21 7.23 -5.93
CA ARG A 25 -3.48 8.48 -6.14
C ARG A 25 -1.98 8.20 -6.34
N PRO A 26 -1.27 8.96 -7.20
CA PRO A 26 0.14 8.70 -7.51
C PRO A 26 1.06 8.66 -6.29
N HIS A 27 0.79 9.51 -5.28
CA HIS A 27 1.55 9.56 -4.04
C HIS A 27 1.56 8.23 -3.27
N PHE A 28 0.47 7.47 -3.34
CA PHE A 28 0.35 6.17 -2.67
C PHE A 28 0.80 4.99 -3.54
N LYS A 29 1.42 5.24 -4.70
CA LYS A 29 1.90 4.18 -5.60
C LYS A 29 2.76 3.13 -4.88
N PRO A 30 3.79 3.48 -4.08
CA PRO A 30 4.59 2.48 -3.37
C PRO A 30 3.76 1.59 -2.44
N LEU A 31 2.85 2.19 -1.66
CA LEU A 31 1.98 1.47 -0.74
C LEU A 31 1.01 0.55 -1.49
N ARG A 32 0.45 1.03 -2.60
CA ARG A 32 -0.45 0.27 -3.48
C ARG A 32 0.26 -0.94 -4.08
N GLU A 33 1.49 -0.78 -4.58
CA GLU A 33 2.26 -1.87 -5.19
C GLU A 33 2.55 -2.99 -4.18
N VAL A 34 2.83 -2.66 -2.91
CA VAL A 34 2.92 -3.66 -1.85
C VAL A 34 1.59 -4.41 -1.74
N PHE A 35 0.47 -3.69 -1.59
CA PHE A 35 -0.85 -4.29 -1.40
C PHE A 35 -1.27 -5.22 -2.54
N GLU A 36 -1.02 -4.83 -3.79
CA GLU A 36 -1.29 -5.63 -4.98
C GLU A 36 -0.49 -6.95 -5.02
N ASN A 37 0.68 -6.96 -4.36
CA ASN A 37 1.56 -8.12 -4.27
C ASN A 37 1.33 -8.97 -3.01
N LEU A 38 0.65 -8.45 -1.98
CA LEU A 38 0.18 -9.25 -0.85
C LEU A 38 -0.93 -10.24 -1.24
N LYS A 39 -1.62 -10.02 -2.37
CA LYS A 39 -2.74 -10.87 -2.83
C LYS A 39 -3.83 -11.07 -1.76
N VAL A 40 -4.10 -10.01 -1.00
CA VAL A 40 -5.13 -9.96 0.03
C VAL A 40 -6.38 -9.31 -0.55
N GLU A 41 -7.55 -9.88 -0.25
CA GLU A 41 -8.84 -9.31 -0.67
C GLU A 41 -9.00 -7.86 -0.20
N THR A 42 -9.51 -6.99 -1.06
CA THR A 42 -9.58 -5.54 -0.79
C THR A 42 -10.34 -5.21 0.48
N THR A 43 -11.42 -5.94 0.80
CA THR A 43 -12.18 -5.74 2.05
C THR A 43 -11.35 -6.12 3.28
N ALA A 44 -10.56 -7.19 3.22
CA ALA A 44 -9.69 -7.60 4.33
C ALA A 44 -8.54 -6.62 4.50
N LEU A 45 -7.96 -6.14 3.40
CA LEU A 45 -6.93 -5.12 3.40
C LEU A 45 -7.43 -3.79 3.97
N HIS A 46 -8.63 -3.35 3.57
CA HIS A 46 -9.26 -2.16 4.12
C HIS A 46 -9.43 -2.28 5.64
N ALA A 47 -9.98 -3.40 6.13
CA ALA A 47 -10.13 -3.64 7.56
C ALA A 47 -8.76 -3.62 8.29
N ALA A 48 -7.72 -4.22 7.71
CA ALA A 48 -6.38 -4.23 8.27
C ALA A 48 -5.78 -2.82 8.37
N VAL A 49 -5.96 -1.98 7.34
CA VAL A 49 -5.48 -0.58 7.35
C VAL A 49 -6.14 0.25 8.45
N LEU A 50 -7.45 0.08 8.67
CA LEU A 50 -8.16 0.86 9.68
C LEU A 50 -7.60 0.60 11.09
N ILE A 51 -7.31 -0.66 11.42
CA ILE A 51 -6.86 -1.06 12.77
C ILE A 51 -5.34 -1.01 12.96
N ALA A 52 -4.54 -1.05 11.90
CA ALA A 52 -3.09 -1.05 12.00
C ALA A 52 -2.55 0.31 12.47
N SER A 53 -1.65 0.28 13.47
CA SER A 53 -0.92 1.45 13.97
C SER A 53 0.45 1.64 13.30
N SER A 54 0.93 0.61 12.59
CA SER A 54 2.21 0.60 11.88
C SER A 54 2.15 -0.35 10.68
N TYR A 55 3.12 -0.21 9.78
CA TYR A 55 3.34 -1.09 8.64
C TYR A 55 3.57 -2.54 9.07
N ALA A 56 4.35 -2.76 10.14
CA ALA A 56 4.54 -4.10 10.71
C ALA A 56 3.21 -4.71 11.20
N THR A 57 2.38 -3.92 11.88
CA THR A 57 1.07 -4.38 12.35
C THR A 57 0.13 -4.66 11.18
N LEU A 58 0.16 -3.82 10.14
CA LEU A 58 -0.63 -4.01 8.92
C LEU A 58 -0.28 -5.34 8.25
N LEU A 59 1.01 -5.61 8.03
CA LEU A 59 1.46 -6.88 7.46
C LEU A 59 1.03 -8.08 8.31
N GLY A 60 1.18 -7.98 9.63
CA GLY A 60 0.71 -9.03 10.54
C GLY A 60 -0.79 -9.30 10.41
N LYS A 61 -1.61 -8.25 10.24
CA LYS A 61 -3.07 -8.38 10.03
C LYS A 61 -3.45 -8.96 8.68
N THR A 62 -2.56 -8.85 7.68
CA THR A 62 -2.76 -9.47 6.36
C THR A 62 -2.12 -10.85 6.23
N GLY A 63 -1.55 -11.39 7.31
CA GLY A 63 -0.93 -12.72 7.33
C GLY A 63 0.52 -12.74 6.85
N TYR A 64 1.15 -11.58 6.73
CA TYR A 64 2.54 -11.44 6.32
C TYR A 64 3.48 -11.17 7.50
N ARG A 65 4.65 -11.82 7.50
CA ARG A 65 5.74 -11.56 8.45
C ARG A 65 6.65 -10.46 7.91
N LEU A 66 6.91 -9.42 8.70
CA LEU A 66 7.93 -8.42 8.35
C LEU A 66 9.33 -8.90 8.77
N GLU A 67 10.27 -8.88 7.83
CA GLU A 67 11.69 -9.15 8.04
C GLU A 67 12.49 -7.88 7.75
N VAL A 68 13.25 -7.41 8.74
CA VAL A 68 14.05 -6.19 8.61
C VAL A 68 15.52 -6.56 8.53
N VAL A 69 16.15 -6.20 7.42
CA VAL A 69 17.58 -6.45 7.16
C VAL A 69 18.32 -5.12 6.99
N LYS A 70 19.64 -5.14 7.26
CA LYS A 70 20.45 -3.91 7.21
C LYS A 70 20.52 -3.29 5.82
N GLN A 71 20.58 -4.13 4.78
CA GLN A 71 20.75 -3.69 3.38
C GLN A 71 20.16 -4.72 2.43
N ILE A 72 19.71 -4.24 1.26
CA ILE A 72 19.21 -5.06 0.16
C ILE A 72 19.84 -4.52 -1.12
N HIS A 73 20.48 -5.40 -1.90
CA HIS A 73 21.01 -5.06 -3.22
C HIS A 73 19.93 -5.36 -4.28
N GLU A 74 19.38 -4.31 -4.89
CA GLU A 74 18.24 -4.43 -5.81
C GLU A 74 18.51 -5.42 -6.97
N ASN A 75 19.67 -5.30 -7.62
CA ASN A 75 20.03 -6.14 -8.76
C ASN A 75 20.08 -7.64 -8.42
N ASP A 76 20.58 -7.99 -7.23
CA ASP A 76 20.62 -9.37 -6.77
C ASP A 76 19.22 -9.95 -6.58
N CYS A 77 18.25 -9.09 -6.20
CA CYS A 77 16.88 -9.51 -5.98
C CYS A 77 16.18 -9.88 -7.28
N TYR A 78 16.42 -9.16 -8.38
CA TYR A 78 15.83 -9.51 -9.68
C TYR A 78 16.32 -10.89 -10.18
N SER A 79 17.55 -11.29 -9.87
CA SER A 79 18.06 -12.63 -10.22
C SER A 79 17.31 -13.77 -9.50
N ARG A 80 16.64 -13.46 -8.39
CA ARG A 80 15.90 -14.40 -7.54
C ARG A 80 14.38 -14.26 -7.70
N LEU A 81 13.91 -13.47 -8.65
CA LEU A 81 12.49 -13.29 -8.93
C LEU A 81 11.87 -14.61 -9.44
N GLY A 82 10.69 -14.94 -8.91
CA GLY A 82 9.92 -16.13 -9.25
C GLY A 82 9.98 -17.24 -8.20
N PRO A 83 9.12 -18.28 -8.32
CA PRO A 83 8.94 -19.29 -7.27
C PRO A 83 10.23 -20.03 -6.88
N LYS A 84 11.14 -20.26 -7.84
CA LYS A 84 12.43 -20.94 -7.59
C LYS A 84 13.39 -20.11 -6.75
N GLY A 85 13.38 -18.78 -6.89
CA GLY A 85 14.26 -17.88 -6.14
C GLY A 85 13.63 -17.32 -4.86
N GLY A 86 12.34 -17.56 -4.66
CA GLY A 86 11.59 -17.25 -3.44
C GLY A 86 11.01 -15.84 -3.37
N ILE A 87 11.37 -14.96 -4.32
CA ILE A 87 10.89 -13.58 -4.38
C ILE A 87 9.70 -13.50 -5.35
N ARG A 88 8.57 -13.00 -4.86
CA ARG A 88 7.37 -12.74 -5.67
C ARG A 88 7.44 -11.39 -6.37
N ALA A 89 7.90 -10.36 -5.65
CA ALA A 89 8.01 -9.01 -6.17
C ALA A 89 9.22 -8.29 -5.57
N VAL A 90 9.87 -7.47 -6.40
CA VAL A 90 10.90 -6.50 -6.01
C VAL A 90 10.29 -5.12 -6.21
N LEU A 91 10.15 -4.35 -5.13
CA LEU A 91 9.45 -3.06 -5.11
C LEU A 91 10.42 -1.96 -4.65
N PRO A 92 11.18 -1.35 -5.58
CA PRO A 92 12.07 -0.24 -5.26
C PRO A 92 11.31 1.08 -5.16
N VAL A 93 11.67 1.89 -4.17
CA VAL A 93 11.30 3.30 -4.08
C VAL A 93 12.58 4.11 -4.20
N HIS A 94 12.71 4.83 -5.30
CA HIS A 94 13.84 5.73 -5.54
C HIS A 94 13.53 7.09 -4.92
N ASP A 95 14.30 7.46 -3.91
CA ASP A 95 14.26 8.81 -3.35
C ASP A 95 15.28 9.68 -4.09
N SER A 96 14.77 10.55 -4.97
CA SER A 96 15.59 11.48 -5.73
C SER A 96 16.27 12.54 -4.87
N ALA A 97 15.75 12.83 -3.67
CA ALA A 97 16.35 13.84 -2.79
C ALA A 97 17.61 13.28 -2.10
N SER A 98 17.59 12.02 -1.68
CA SER A 98 18.73 11.36 -1.03
C SER A 98 19.59 10.52 -1.97
N TYR A 99 19.23 10.41 -3.25
CA TYR A 99 19.85 9.48 -4.22
C TYR A 99 19.92 8.03 -3.69
N SER A 100 18.94 7.64 -2.87
CA SER A 100 18.88 6.32 -2.26
C SER A 100 17.72 5.50 -2.81
N THR A 101 17.87 4.17 -2.76
CA THR A 101 16.79 3.25 -3.14
C THR A 101 16.39 2.42 -1.93
N MET A 102 15.12 2.52 -1.58
CA MET A 102 14.49 1.70 -0.55
C MET A 102 13.84 0.49 -1.23
N VAL A 103 14.37 -0.70 -0.99
CA VAL A 103 13.85 -1.92 -1.61
C VAL A 103 12.95 -2.68 -0.62
N THR A 104 11.78 -3.08 -1.10
CA THR A 104 10.89 -4.02 -0.40
C THR A 104 10.67 -5.25 -1.25
N LEU A 105 10.83 -6.42 -0.64
CA LEU A 105 10.62 -7.71 -1.28
C LEU A 105 9.37 -8.34 -0.71
N VAL A 106 8.46 -8.80 -1.57
CA VAL A 106 7.39 -9.69 -1.17
C VAL A 106 7.80 -11.10 -1.55
N ASN A 107 7.82 -12.02 -0.60
CA ASN A 107 8.27 -13.39 -0.80
C ASN A 107 7.09 -14.36 -0.97
N PHE A 108 7.39 -15.56 -1.48
CA PHE A 108 6.38 -16.62 -1.63
C PHE A 108 5.95 -17.26 -0.30
N ASP A 109 6.80 -17.20 0.73
CA ASP A 109 6.57 -17.77 2.08
C ASP A 109 5.75 -16.84 3.00
N SER A 110 5.03 -15.88 2.42
CA SER A 110 4.29 -14.84 3.15
C SER A 110 5.17 -13.99 4.08
N SER A 111 6.42 -13.73 3.69
CA SER A 111 7.24 -12.69 4.30
C SER A 111 7.38 -11.45 3.41
N VAL A 112 7.58 -10.31 4.05
CA VAL A 112 8.00 -9.06 3.43
C VAL A 112 9.37 -8.70 4.00
N MET A 113 10.40 -8.71 3.16
CA MET A 113 11.76 -8.35 3.56
C MET A 113 12.07 -6.93 3.12
N THR A 114 12.61 -6.12 4.03
CA THR A 114 12.83 -4.69 3.77
C THR A 114 13.91 -4.10 4.68
N THR A 115 14.28 -2.83 4.48
CA THR A 115 15.23 -2.12 5.35
C THR A 115 14.55 -1.25 6.42
N PRO A 116 15.24 -0.85 7.50
CA PRO A 116 14.68 0.07 8.50
C PRO A 116 14.13 1.37 7.91
N ASN A 117 14.83 1.96 6.93
CA ASN A 117 14.38 3.19 6.27
C ASN A 117 13.07 2.98 5.50
N SER A 118 12.93 1.83 4.83
CA SER A 118 11.68 1.47 4.17
C SER A 118 10.54 1.30 5.18
N VAL A 119 10.78 0.71 6.35
CA VAL A 119 9.73 0.59 7.39
C VAL A 119 9.23 1.96 7.81
N LEU A 120 10.14 2.89 8.12
CA LEU A 120 9.78 4.27 8.47
C LEU A 120 9.00 4.95 7.34
N PHE A 121 9.46 4.80 6.09
CA PHE A 121 8.75 5.32 4.93
C PHE A 121 7.32 4.79 4.83
N TYR A 122 7.11 3.48 5.00
CA TYR A 122 5.77 2.90 4.93
C TYR A 122 4.89 3.23 6.14
N ASP A 123 5.47 3.42 7.33
CA ASP A 123 4.74 3.95 8.49
C ASP A 123 4.19 5.35 8.19
N HIS A 124 5.01 6.23 7.60
CA HIS A 124 4.58 7.56 7.19
C HIS A 124 3.51 7.52 6.08
N GLN A 125 3.72 6.72 5.03
CA GLN A 125 2.74 6.52 3.96
C GLN A 125 1.40 5.99 4.50
N LEU A 126 1.43 5.04 5.43
CA LEU A 126 0.22 4.48 6.04
C LEU A 126 -0.51 5.53 6.88
N ALA A 127 0.20 6.32 7.68
CA ALA A 127 -0.39 7.39 8.48
C ALA A 127 -1.04 8.48 7.60
N GLU A 128 -0.36 8.89 6.54
CA GLU A 128 -0.90 9.87 5.59
C GLU A 128 -2.11 9.29 4.84
N PHE A 129 -2.04 8.04 4.41
CA PHE A 129 -3.14 7.36 3.75
C PHE A 129 -4.38 7.32 4.65
N LYS A 130 -4.24 6.93 5.91
CA LYS A 130 -5.33 6.96 6.90
C LYS A 130 -5.89 8.36 7.12
N THR A 131 -5.04 9.38 7.14
CA THR A 131 -5.47 10.78 7.22
C THR A 131 -6.35 11.15 6.03
N GLN A 132 -5.95 10.80 4.81
CA GLN A 132 -6.75 11.03 3.59
C GLN A 132 -8.07 10.24 3.58
N LEU A 133 -8.13 9.09 4.23
CA LEU A 133 -9.40 8.36 4.43
C LEU A 133 -10.33 9.09 5.42
N MET A 134 -9.80 9.80 6.40
CA MET A 134 -10.57 10.49 7.45
C MET A 134 -11.06 11.89 7.06
N ILE A 135 -10.43 12.55 6.08
CA ILE A 135 -10.86 13.89 5.63
C ILE A 135 -12.28 13.81 5.08
N LYS A 136 -13.30 14.23 5.82
CA LYS A 136 -14.68 14.25 5.30
C LYS A 136 -14.70 15.03 3.98
N THR A 137 -15.26 14.45 2.93
CA THR A 137 -15.66 15.21 1.75
C THR A 137 -16.70 16.20 2.25
N GLY A 138 -16.28 17.44 2.47
CA GLY A 138 -17.18 18.52 2.87
C GLY A 138 -18.21 18.72 1.78
N GLN A 139 -19.48 18.77 2.17
CA GLN A 139 -20.53 19.41 1.40
C GLN A 139 -20.13 20.88 1.19
N GLY A 140 -20.22 21.34 -0.06
CA GLY A 140 -19.93 22.71 -0.49
C GLY A 140 -19.81 22.76 -1.99
#